data_AF-A0A6C0DQD8-F1
#
_entry.id   AF-A0A6C0DQD8-F1
#
_cell.length_a   1.000
_cell.length_b   1.000
_cell.length_c   1.000
_cell.angle_alpha   90.00
_cell.angle_beta   90.00
_cell.angle_gamma   90.00
#
_symmetry.space_group_name_H-M   'P 1'
#
loop_
_entity.id
_entity.type
_entity.pdbx_description
1 polymer ?
#
loop_
_entity_poly.entity_id
_entity_poly.type
_entity_poly.pdbx_seq_one_letter_code
_entity_poly.pdbx_strand_id
1 'polypeptide(L)'
;MSTEFAKEHLREHLVGLLVSPVADGFWSIHDSAKDLCDRNGQPDQILRTFQNMLTRIPEWSDSTLSTEVERILKVTNCKYMDDLLMGVFIAYMKSFASLHYRGSQSELKIEFERPSFAKFIHELYKHSARKMWQMAYYFKTVGVSSEQQARNRQDIEKIVTECMEQVIRSFLPWEAIAKKYFSEDDDVAQSASLPVHIQHAPEEPVKKAGSVPTQVKFEDDVPEPGSESDSESGSESGDDGRGELKVSEEVAEIEFEDMDKPEEPKKDVVDKEVEDDPLKEIEKKAGDTLVLNM
;
A
#
# COMPACT_ATOMS: atom_id res chain seq x y z
N MET A 1 -6.37 -28.80 -4.08
CA MET A 1 -5.27 -28.92 -3.08
C MET A 1 -3.97 -28.29 -3.58
N SER A 2 -3.51 -28.56 -4.81
CA SER A 2 -2.28 -27.96 -5.37
C SER A 2 -2.37 -26.44 -5.64
N THR A 3 -3.53 -25.92 -6.06
CA THR A 3 -3.74 -24.48 -6.35
C THR A 3 -3.74 -23.62 -5.09
N GLU A 4 -4.40 -24.08 -4.03
CA GLU A 4 -4.40 -23.43 -2.71
C GLU A 4 -3.00 -23.34 -2.11
N PHE A 5 -2.24 -24.43 -2.20
CA PHE A 5 -0.85 -24.48 -1.73
C PHE A 5 0.05 -23.46 -2.44
N ALA A 6 -0.05 -23.37 -3.77
CA ALA A 6 0.73 -22.41 -4.55
C ALA A 6 0.35 -20.96 -4.23
N LYS A 7 -0.96 -20.68 -4.07
CA LYS A 7 -1.46 -19.36 -3.67
C LYS A 7 -0.89 -18.94 -2.32
N GLU A 8 -0.92 -19.83 -1.33
CA GLU A 8 -0.42 -19.58 0.01
C GLU A 8 1.09 -19.29 0.01
N HIS A 9 1.90 -20.13 -0.65
CA HIS A 9 3.36 -19.96 -0.66
C HIS A 9 3.82 -18.71 -1.43
N LEU A 10 3.19 -18.42 -2.57
CA LEU A 10 3.51 -17.21 -3.33
C LEU A 10 3.14 -15.95 -2.54
N ARG A 11 2.00 -15.98 -1.84
CA ARG A 11 1.59 -14.91 -0.95
C ARG A 11 2.59 -14.76 0.20
N GLU A 12 2.90 -15.82 0.93
CA GLU A 12 3.85 -15.78 2.05
C GLU A 12 5.22 -15.26 1.62
N HIS A 13 5.69 -15.65 0.44
CA HIS A 13 6.93 -15.13 -0.13
C HIS A 13 6.85 -13.63 -0.42
N LEU A 14 5.74 -13.14 -0.99
CA LEU A 14 5.51 -11.71 -1.20
C LEU A 14 5.43 -10.93 0.13
N VAL A 15 4.74 -11.49 1.14
CA VAL A 15 4.65 -10.94 2.50
C VAL A 15 6.05 -10.77 3.10
N GLY A 16 6.85 -11.85 3.07
CA GLY A 16 8.18 -11.85 3.65
C GLY A 16 9.13 -10.84 3.01
N LEU A 17 8.89 -10.47 1.75
CA LEU A 17 9.68 -9.46 1.05
C LEU A 17 9.18 -8.04 1.31
N LEU A 18 7.88 -7.79 1.33
CA LEU A 18 7.34 -6.42 1.32
C LEU A 18 7.04 -5.85 2.71
N VAL A 19 6.67 -6.68 3.69
CA VAL A 19 6.16 -6.18 4.98
C VAL A 19 7.20 -5.37 5.74
N SER A 20 8.42 -5.90 5.90
CA SER A 20 9.48 -5.22 6.64
C SER A 20 9.90 -3.90 5.96
N PRO A 21 10.21 -3.87 4.65
CA PRO A 21 10.51 -2.61 3.97
C PRO A 21 9.38 -1.59 4.05
N VAL A 22 8.12 -2.01 3.91
CA VAL A 22 6.97 -1.09 4.00
C VAL A 22 6.84 -0.52 5.42
N ALA A 23 7.00 -1.35 6.45
CA ALA A 23 7.02 -0.91 7.85
C ALA A 23 8.15 0.10 8.10
N ASP A 24 9.34 -0.12 7.54
CA ASP A 24 10.46 0.82 7.62
C ASP A 24 10.14 2.17 6.97
N GLY A 25 9.36 2.18 5.87
CA GLY A 25 8.90 3.44 5.28
C GLY A 25 8.01 4.24 6.24
N PHE A 26 7.13 3.59 7.01
CA PHE A 26 6.37 4.27 8.06
C PHE A 26 7.25 4.79 9.21
N TRP A 27 8.29 4.03 9.59
CA TRP A 27 9.27 4.51 10.56
C TRP A 27 10.05 5.72 10.04
N SER A 28 10.42 5.75 8.76
CA SER A 28 11.07 6.90 8.13
C SER A 28 10.19 8.16 8.17
N ILE A 29 8.88 8.01 8.00
CA ILE A 29 7.91 9.12 8.14
C ILE A 29 7.84 9.59 9.60
N HIS A 30 7.80 8.65 10.55
CA HIS A 30 7.84 8.98 11.98
C HIS A 30 9.13 9.71 12.38
N ASP A 31 10.28 9.26 11.89
CA ASP A 31 11.56 9.89 12.18
C ASP A 31 11.63 11.30 11.60
N SER A 32 11.08 11.52 10.41
CA SER A 32 10.91 12.86 9.83
C SER A 32 10.00 13.76 10.68
N ALA A 33 8.89 13.21 11.21
CA ALA A 33 7.99 13.92 12.11
C ALA A 33 8.68 14.30 13.44
N LYS A 34 9.52 13.40 13.96
CA LYS A 34 10.32 13.64 15.15
C LYS A 34 11.33 14.76 14.93
N ASP A 35 12.09 14.70 13.84
CA ASP A 35 13.08 15.73 13.51
C ASP A 35 12.44 17.12 13.34
N LEU A 36 11.24 17.19 12.75
CA LEU A 36 10.49 18.45 12.62
C LEU A 36 10.06 19.00 13.98
N CYS A 37 9.54 18.14 14.85
CA CYS A 37 9.16 18.52 16.22
C CYS A 37 10.35 18.94 17.07
N ASP A 38 11.49 18.26 16.94
CA ASP A 38 12.73 18.59 17.66
C ASP A 38 13.26 19.97 17.22
N ARG A 39 13.22 20.29 15.91
CA ARG A 39 13.58 21.63 15.39
C ARG A 39 12.67 22.75 15.90
N ASN A 40 11.38 22.44 16.08
CA ASN A 40 10.38 23.41 16.55
C ASN A 40 10.25 23.47 18.08
N GLY A 41 10.98 22.64 18.83
CA GLY A 41 10.89 22.55 20.29
C GLY A 41 9.56 21.98 20.81
N GLN A 42 8.89 21.14 20.03
CA GLN A 42 7.57 20.56 20.32
C GLN A 42 7.61 19.01 20.38
N PRO A 43 8.39 18.41 21.30
CA PRO A 43 8.57 16.95 21.37
C PRO A 43 7.30 16.18 21.78
N ASP A 44 6.31 16.86 22.35
CA ASP A 44 5.00 16.31 22.70
C ASP A 44 4.07 16.14 21.49
N GLN A 45 4.34 16.84 20.38
CA GLN A 45 3.50 16.84 19.19
C GLN A 45 3.92 15.82 18.12
N ILE A 46 5.00 15.04 18.34
CA ILE A 46 5.55 14.09 17.36
C ILE A 46 4.47 13.19 16.77
N LEU A 47 3.61 12.62 17.63
CA LEU A 47 2.59 11.68 17.19
C LEU A 47 1.51 12.34 16.32
N ARG A 48 1.12 13.57 16.67
CA ARG A 48 0.16 14.37 15.89
C ARG A 48 0.75 14.75 14.54
N THR A 49 2.01 15.18 14.52
CA THR A 49 2.75 15.48 13.30
C THR A 49 2.86 14.25 12.40
N PHE A 50 3.21 13.10 12.95
CA PHE A 50 3.24 11.83 12.22
C PHE A 50 1.88 11.51 11.59
N GLN A 51 0.79 11.61 12.35
CA GLN A 51 -0.56 11.41 11.84
C GLN A 51 -0.91 12.37 10.69
N ASN A 52 -0.52 13.64 10.78
CA ASN A 52 -0.71 14.62 9.69
C ASN A 52 0.12 14.26 8.45
N MET A 53 1.33 13.72 8.61
CA MET A 53 2.12 13.26 7.47
C MET A 53 1.49 12.04 6.80
N LEU A 54 0.87 11.13 7.56
CA LEU A 54 0.17 9.98 6.99
C LEU A 54 -1.01 10.37 6.10
N THR A 55 -1.70 11.49 6.38
CA THR A 55 -2.82 11.94 5.52
C THR A 55 -2.38 12.40 4.14
N ARG A 56 -1.08 12.69 3.95
CA ARG A 56 -0.50 13.12 2.66
C ARG A 56 -0.10 11.94 1.76
N ILE A 57 -0.10 10.71 2.27
CA ILE A 57 0.28 9.51 1.51
C ILE A 57 -0.56 9.29 0.23
N PRO A 58 -1.90 9.48 0.25
CA PRO A 58 -2.72 9.38 -0.96
C PRO A 58 -2.33 10.39 -2.05
N GLU A 59 -1.73 11.51 -1.66
CA GLU A 59 -1.35 12.65 -2.52
C GLU A 59 0.14 12.63 -2.91
N TRP A 60 0.85 11.52 -2.66
CA TRP A 60 2.24 11.38 -3.08
C TRP A 60 2.41 11.61 -4.58
N SER A 61 3.39 12.43 -4.94
CA SER A 61 3.83 12.60 -6.31
C SER A 61 4.44 11.32 -6.88
N ASP A 62 4.40 11.16 -8.20
CA ASP A 62 5.04 10.04 -8.90
C ASP A 62 6.54 9.93 -8.58
N SER A 63 7.22 11.07 -8.35
CA SER A 63 8.63 11.11 -7.95
C SER A 63 8.86 10.54 -6.54
N THR A 64 7.99 10.89 -5.59
CA THR A 64 8.05 10.38 -4.21
C THR A 64 7.79 8.89 -4.20
N LEU A 65 6.73 8.45 -4.89
CA LEU A 65 6.38 7.04 -5.01
C LEU A 65 7.51 6.24 -5.68
N SER A 66 8.11 6.76 -6.76
CA SER A 66 9.20 6.09 -7.47
C SER A 66 10.44 5.93 -6.59
N THR A 67 10.80 6.95 -5.81
CA THR A 67 11.91 6.89 -4.85
C THR A 67 11.68 5.80 -3.79
N GLU A 68 10.44 5.70 -3.31
CA GLU A 68 10.07 4.72 -2.30
C GLU A 68 10.05 3.29 -2.86
N VAL A 69 9.52 3.11 -4.07
CA VAL A 69 9.55 1.83 -4.80
C VAL A 69 10.99 1.39 -5.04
N GLU A 70 11.86 2.30 -5.46
CA GLU A 70 13.29 2.01 -5.63
C GLU A 70 13.96 1.60 -4.32
N ARG A 71 13.64 2.27 -3.21
CA ARG A 71 14.14 1.92 -1.88
C ARG A 71 13.74 0.48 -1.52
N ILE A 72 12.47 0.12 -1.71
CA ILE A 72 11.97 -1.24 -1.46
C ILE A 72 12.67 -2.27 -2.35
N LEU A 73 12.84 -1.99 -3.64
CA LEU A 73 13.54 -2.90 -4.56
C LEU A 73 15.03 -3.07 -4.19
N LYS A 74 15.69 -2.00 -3.74
CA LYS A 74 17.09 -2.05 -3.26
C LYS A 74 17.22 -2.91 -2.00
N VAL A 75 16.31 -2.76 -1.04
CA VAL A 75 16.32 -3.54 0.22
C VAL A 75 15.99 -5.01 -0.03
N THR A 76 14.99 -5.29 -0.86
CA THR A 76 14.56 -6.67 -1.15
C THR A 76 15.51 -7.41 -2.08
N ASN A 77 16.28 -6.69 -2.91
CA ASN A 77 17.16 -7.25 -3.93
C ASN A 77 16.46 -8.27 -4.85
N CYS A 78 15.15 -8.12 -5.03
CA CYS A 78 14.31 -9.04 -5.78
C CYS A 78 14.12 -8.50 -7.21
N LYS A 79 14.79 -9.13 -8.18
CA LYS A 79 14.75 -8.72 -9.59
C LYS A 79 13.46 -9.12 -10.32
N TYR A 80 12.67 -10.01 -9.72
CA TYR A 80 11.46 -10.60 -10.31
C TYR A 80 10.21 -10.17 -9.55
N MET A 81 10.24 -9.00 -8.89
CA MET A 81 9.15 -8.53 -8.03
C MET A 81 7.83 -8.39 -8.80
N ASP A 82 7.87 -7.81 -10.00
CA ASP A 82 6.71 -7.67 -10.87
C ASP A 82 6.13 -9.02 -11.31
N ASP A 83 6.98 -10.02 -11.56
CA ASP A 83 6.56 -11.38 -11.95
C ASP A 83 6.02 -12.16 -10.76
N LEU A 84 6.61 -11.98 -9.57
CA LEU A 84 6.10 -12.54 -8.32
C LEU A 84 4.71 -12.01 -8.02
N LEU A 85 4.52 -10.69 -8.09
CA LEU A 85 3.23 -10.05 -7.88
C LEU A 85 2.18 -10.57 -8.87
N MET A 86 2.56 -10.69 -10.15
CA MET A 86 1.69 -11.30 -11.17
C MET A 86 1.36 -12.76 -10.85
N GLY A 87 2.36 -13.55 -10.43
CA GLY A 87 2.19 -14.94 -10.03
C GLY A 87 1.19 -15.10 -8.88
N VAL A 88 1.21 -14.19 -7.91
CA VAL A 88 0.22 -14.13 -6.82
C VAL A 88 -1.18 -13.91 -7.41
N PHE A 89 -1.39 -12.88 -8.24
CA PHE A 89 -2.72 -12.64 -8.83
C PHE A 89 -3.22 -13.82 -9.67
N ILE A 90 -2.35 -14.43 -10.47
CA ILE A 90 -2.69 -15.64 -11.25
C ILE A 90 -3.09 -16.79 -10.31
N ALA A 91 -2.37 -17.01 -9.21
CA ALA A 91 -2.70 -18.06 -8.26
C ALA A 91 -4.06 -17.81 -7.57
N TYR A 92 -4.36 -16.56 -7.22
CA TYR A 92 -5.68 -16.16 -6.70
C TYR A 92 -6.77 -16.39 -7.74
N MET A 93 -6.60 -15.92 -8.98
CA MET A 93 -7.58 -16.13 -10.06
C MET A 93 -7.80 -17.62 -10.37
N LYS A 94 -6.74 -18.43 -10.41
CA LYS A 94 -6.84 -19.89 -10.59
C LYS A 94 -7.57 -20.58 -9.43
N SER A 95 -7.38 -20.10 -8.20
CA SER A 95 -8.14 -20.57 -7.03
C SER A 95 -9.65 -20.33 -7.23
N PHE A 96 -10.06 -19.13 -7.69
CA PHE A 96 -11.47 -18.86 -8.02
C PHE A 96 -11.99 -19.69 -9.19
N ALA A 97 -11.22 -19.79 -10.28
CA ALA A 97 -11.62 -20.60 -11.43
C ALA A 97 -11.79 -22.09 -11.06
N SER A 98 -10.98 -22.61 -10.15
CA SER A 98 -11.12 -24.00 -9.67
C SER A 98 -12.41 -24.24 -8.87
N LEU A 99 -12.97 -23.20 -8.25
CA LEU A 99 -14.29 -23.26 -7.60
C LEU A 99 -15.42 -23.29 -8.66
N HIS A 100 -15.19 -22.63 -9.80
CA HIS A 100 -16.13 -22.47 -10.92
C HIS A 100 -16.18 -23.68 -11.87
N TYR A 101 -15.15 -24.54 -11.87
CA TYR A 101 -15.06 -25.78 -12.68
C TYR A 101 -16.11 -26.88 -12.32
N ARG A 102 -17.20 -26.54 -11.62
CA ARG A 102 -18.35 -27.42 -11.42
C ARG A 102 -19.31 -27.45 -12.62
N GLY A 103 -19.11 -26.58 -13.63
CA GLY A 103 -19.88 -26.54 -14.87
C GLY A 103 -19.11 -27.02 -16.11
N SER A 104 -19.84 -27.27 -17.22
CA SER A 104 -19.34 -27.84 -18.49
C SER A 104 -18.54 -26.85 -19.37
N GLN A 105 -18.25 -25.64 -18.89
CA GLN A 105 -17.40 -24.67 -19.58
C GLN A 105 -16.01 -24.59 -18.93
N SER A 106 -15.01 -25.04 -19.66
CA SER A 106 -13.65 -25.26 -19.16
C SER A 106 -12.75 -24.01 -19.14
N GLU A 107 -13.23 -22.84 -19.58
CA GLU A 107 -12.38 -21.64 -19.76
C GLU A 107 -13.05 -20.36 -19.24
N LEU A 108 -12.66 -19.96 -18.04
CA LEU A 108 -13.02 -18.66 -17.47
C LEU A 108 -12.11 -17.56 -18.05
N LYS A 109 -12.50 -16.95 -19.17
CA LYS A 109 -11.83 -15.74 -19.68
C LYS A 109 -12.21 -14.55 -18.80
N ILE A 110 -11.36 -14.19 -17.84
CA ILE A 110 -11.45 -12.93 -17.10
C ILE A 110 -10.41 -11.99 -17.68
N GLU A 111 -10.87 -10.83 -18.15
CA GLU A 111 -9.97 -9.74 -18.52
C GLU A 111 -9.44 -9.11 -17.23
N PHE A 112 -8.12 -9.18 -17.04
CA PHE A 112 -7.43 -8.66 -15.85
C PHE A 112 -6.34 -7.71 -16.30
N GLU A 113 -6.52 -6.42 -16.01
CA GLU A 113 -5.47 -5.43 -16.23
C GLU A 113 -4.40 -5.60 -15.15
N ARG A 114 -3.14 -5.79 -15.57
CA ARG A 114 -2.00 -5.89 -14.66
C ARG A 114 -1.78 -4.57 -13.93
N PRO A 115 -1.89 -4.51 -12.59
CA PRO A 115 -1.41 -3.35 -11.85
C PRO A 115 0.11 -3.30 -11.90
N SER A 116 0.70 -2.12 -12.08
CA SER A 116 2.14 -1.93 -11.94
C SER A 116 2.56 -2.12 -10.48
N PHE A 117 3.80 -2.54 -10.24
CA PHE A 117 4.32 -2.67 -8.87
C PHE A 117 4.21 -1.35 -8.10
N ALA A 118 4.47 -0.20 -8.74
CA ALA A 118 4.31 1.11 -8.13
C ALA A 118 2.87 1.39 -7.69
N LYS A 119 1.86 1.09 -8.55
CA LYS A 119 0.44 1.23 -8.19
C LYS A 119 0.08 0.34 -7.00
N PHE A 120 0.57 -0.91 -6.99
CA PHE A 120 0.35 -1.83 -5.88
C PHE A 120 0.94 -1.31 -4.56
N ILE A 121 2.19 -0.84 -4.58
CA ILE A 121 2.85 -0.29 -3.40
C ILE A 121 2.15 0.98 -2.90
N HIS A 122 1.73 1.87 -3.79
CA HIS A 122 0.99 3.07 -3.37
C HIS A 122 -0.32 2.70 -2.68
N GLU A 123 -1.06 1.73 -3.23
CA GLU A 123 -2.31 1.29 -2.62
C GLU A 123 -2.09 0.59 -1.27
N LEU A 124 -1.01 -0.19 -1.15
CA LEU A 124 -0.58 -0.76 0.12
C LEU A 124 -0.26 0.32 1.15
N TYR A 125 0.44 1.38 0.76
CA TYR A 125 0.72 2.53 1.61
C TYR A 125 -0.55 3.26 2.02
N LYS A 126 -1.50 3.52 1.10
CA LYS A 126 -2.78 4.17 1.43
C LYS A 126 -3.60 3.37 2.44
N HIS A 127 -3.75 2.05 2.21
CA HIS A 127 -4.48 1.18 3.12
C HIS A 127 -3.80 1.10 4.49
N SER A 128 -2.49 0.91 4.50
CA SER A 128 -1.70 0.84 5.73
C SER A 128 -1.72 2.17 6.48
N ALA A 129 -1.60 3.31 5.79
CA ALA A 129 -1.63 4.65 6.39
C ALA A 129 -2.91 4.91 7.18
N ARG A 130 -4.07 4.52 6.65
CA ARG A 130 -5.35 4.66 7.36
C ARG A 130 -5.36 3.87 8.68
N LYS A 131 -4.79 2.66 8.68
CA LYS A 131 -4.67 1.83 9.89
C LYS A 131 -3.62 2.36 10.85
N MET A 132 -2.45 2.77 10.35
CA MET A 132 -1.40 3.37 11.16
C MET A 132 -1.83 4.71 11.76
N TRP A 133 -2.70 5.46 11.09
CA TRP A 133 -3.28 6.68 11.65
C TRP A 133 -4.15 6.37 12.87
N GLN A 134 -5.01 5.34 12.80
CA GLN A 134 -5.84 4.90 13.93
C GLN A 134 -5.01 4.32 15.07
N MET A 135 -3.93 3.61 14.73
CA MET A 135 -3.07 2.90 15.66
C MET A 135 -1.72 3.61 15.87
N ALA A 136 -1.70 4.94 15.74
CA ALA A 136 -0.46 5.71 15.74
C ALA A 136 0.33 5.54 17.04
N TYR A 137 -0.35 5.21 18.15
CA TYR A 137 0.28 4.97 19.45
C TYR A 137 1.39 3.89 19.42
N TYR A 138 1.39 2.97 18.45
CA TYR A 138 2.49 2.01 18.27
C TYR A 138 3.83 2.68 17.95
N PHE A 139 3.80 3.86 17.32
CA PHE A 139 4.99 4.65 16.98
C PHE A 139 5.49 5.50 18.15
N LYS A 140 4.81 5.50 19.30
CA LYS A 140 5.28 6.24 20.47
C LYS A 140 6.59 5.64 20.99
N THR A 141 7.65 6.45 20.95
CA THR A 141 8.99 6.08 21.44
C THR A 141 9.32 6.70 22.82
N VAL A 142 8.83 7.91 23.08
CA VAL A 142 9.10 8.63 24.33
C VAL A 142 8.33 8.02 25.50
N GLY A 143 9.06 7.63 26.56
CA GLY A 143 8.47 7.05 27.77
C GLY A 143 8.00 5.60 27.61
N VAL A 144 8.44 4.90 26.56
CA VAL A 144 8.12 3.49 26.29
C VAL A 144 9.37 2.65 26.42
N SER A 145 9.30 1.53 27.15
CA SER A 145 10.45 0.62 27.33
C SER A 145 10.91 0.02 25.99
N SER A 146 12.19 -0.34 25.89
CA SER A 146 12.75 -0.97 24.69
C SER A 146 12.03 -2.27 24.32
N GLU A 147 11.63 -3.07 25.31
CA GLU A 147 10.83 -4.27 25.10
C GLU A 147 9.47 -3.96 24.45
N GLN A 148 8.77 -2.94 24.95
CA GLN A 148 7.47 -2.55 24.40
C GLN A 148 7.63 -1.96 22.99
N GLN A 149 8.70 -1.21 22.73
CA GLN A 149 9.00 -0.73 21.37
C GLN A 149 9.25 -1.88 20.39
N ALA A 150 9.96 -2.94 20.82
CA ALA A 150 10.16 -4.12 20.00
C ALA A 150 8.85 -4.86 19.69
N ARG A 151 7.95 -4.99 20.69
CA ARG A 151 6.60 -5.55 20.49
C ARG A 151 5.77 -4.70 19.53
N ASN A 152 5.80 -3.37 19.68
CA ASN A 152 5.10 -2.46 18.79
C ASN A 152 5.56 -2.58 17.33
N ARG A 153 6.87 -2.76 17.10
CA ARG A 153 7.41 -2.99 15.74
C ARG A 153 6.83 -4.26 15.12
N GLN A 154 6.74 -5.34 15.88
CA GLN A 154 6.10 -6.58 15.42
C GLN A 154 4.59 -6.38 15.14
N ASP A 155 3.89 -5.61 15.97
CA ASP A 155 2.47 -5.34 15.77
C ASP A 155 2.22 -4.46 14.53
N ILE A 156 3.12 -3.51 14.24
CA ILE A 156 3.10 -2.72 12.99
C ILE A 156 3.26 -3.65 11.78
N GLU A 157 4.22 -4.58 11.80
CA GLU A 157 4.40 -5.55 10.71
C GLU A 157 3.16 -6.44 10.50
N LYS A 158 2.48 -6.85 11.59
CA LYS A 158 1.21 -7.59 11.50
C LYS A 158 0.12 -6.74 10.84
N ILE A 159 0.00 -5.47 11.22
CA ILE A 159 -0.97 -4.55 10.60
C ILE A 159 -0.69 -4.39 9.11
N VAL A 160 0.57 -4.23 8.70
CA VAL A 160 0.96 -4.16 7.27
C VAL A 160 0.62 -5.46 6.55
N THR A 161 0.86 -6.62 7.18
CA THR A 161 0.52 -7.94 6.63
C THR A 161 -1.00 -8.06 6.36
N GLU A 162 -1.82 -7.64 7.33
CA GLU A 162 -3.29 -7.63 7.18
C GLU A 162 -3.74 -6.67 6.06
N CYS A 163 -3.12 -5.48 5.98
CA CYS A 163 -3.41 -4.53 4.91
C CYS A 163 -3.02 -5.09 3.54
N MET A 164 -1.91 -5.84 3.46
CA MET A 164 -1.48 -6.44 2.21
C MET A 164 -2.46 -7.49 1.69
N GLU A 165 -3.05 -8.31 2.56
CA GLU A 165 -4.11 -9.25 2.17
C GLU A 165 -5.34 -8.51 1.62
N GLN A 166 -5.72 -7.38 2.24
CA GLN A 166 -6.84 -6.56 1.77
C GLN A 166 -6.54 -5.92 0.40
N VAL A 167 -5.32 -5.45 0.19
CA VAL A 167 -4.89 -4.82 -1.06
C VAL A 167 -4.79 -5.83 -2.18
N ILE A 168 -4.22 -7.01 -1.94
CA ILE A 168 -4.21 -8.10 -2.94
C ILE A 168 -5.64 -8.43 -3.37
N ARG A 169 -6.58 -8.48 -2.41
CA ARG A 169 -8.00 -8.70 -2.71
C ARG A 169 -8.63 -7.53 -3.46
N SER A 170 -8.31 -6.27 -3.17
CA SER A 170 -8.95 -5.13 -3.84
C SER A 170 -8.62 -5.04 -5.32
N PHE A 171 -7.46 -5.56 -5.74
CA PHE A 171 -7.09 -5.66 -7.16
C PHE A 171 -7.84 -6.75 -7.93
N LEU A 172 -8.54 -7.68 -7.25
CA LEU A 172 -9.27 -8.74 -7.94
C LEU A 172 -10.61 -8.21 -8.49
N PRO A 173 -11.00 -8.58 -9.72
CA PRO A 173 -12.24 -8.14 -10.34
C PRO A 173 -13.45 -8.91 -9.77
N TRP A 174 -13.82 -8.61 -8.52
CA TRP A 174 -14.88 -9.32 -7.80
C TRP A 174 -16.23 -9.27 -8.51
N GLU A 175 -16.57 -8.17 -9.16
CA GLU A 175 -17.82 -8.04 -9.93
C GLU A 175 -17.89 -9.04 -11.08
N ALA A 176 -16.79 -9.18 -11.84
CA ALA A 176 -16.71 -10.14 -12.93
C ALA A 176 -16.77 -11.59 -12.41
N ILE A 177 -16.10 -11.87 -11.29
CA ILE A 177 -16.12 -13.19 -10.64
C ILE A 177 -17.54 -13.51 -10.14
N ALA A 178 -18.18 -12.59 -9.42
CA ALA A 178 -19.51 -12.79 -8.85
C ALA A 178 -20.58 -12.93 -9.94
N LYS A 179 -20.56 -12.08 -10.97
CA LYS A 179 -21.51 -12.17 -12.09
C LYS A 179 -21.43 -13.54 -12.76
N LYS A 180 -20.23 -14.05 -13.02
CA LYS A 180 -20.05 -15.39 -13.61
C LYS A 180 -20.45 -16.52 -12.66
N TYR A 181 -20.32 -16.34 -11.35
CA TYR A 181 -20.75 -17.33 -10.36
C TYR A 181 -22.27 -17.56 -10.43
N PHE A 182 -23.07 -16.49 -10.55
CA PHE A 182 -24.54 -16.60 -10.58
C PHE A 182 -25.15 -16.76 -11.98
N SER A 183 -24.41 -16.44 -13.05
CA SER A 183 -24.93 -16.58 -14.42
C SER A 183 -25.00 -18.04 -14.88
N GLU A 184 -24.11 -18.92 -14.39
CA GLU A 184 -24.11 -20.33 -14.81
C GLU A 184 -25.24 -21.16 -14.21
N ASP A 185 -25.78 -20.77 -13.05
CA ASP A 185 -26.92 -21.47 -12.42
C ASP A 185 -28.23 -21.31 -13.24
N ASP A 186 -28.39 -20.22 -13.99
CA ASP A 186 -29.57 -19.97 -14.84
C ASP A 186 -29.56 -20.80 -16.13
N ASP A 187 -28.37 -21.11 -16.69
CA ASP A 187 -28.24 -21.89 -17.92
C ASP A 187 -28.53 -23.40 -17.71
N VAL A 188 -28.31 -23.92 -16.49
CA VAL A 188 -28.65 -25.32 -16.18
C VAL A 188 -30.17 -25.52 -16.04
N ALA A 189 -30.91 -24.49 -15.62
CA ALA A 189 -32.36 -24.56 -15.41
C ALA A 189 -33.18 -24.51 -16.72
N GLN A 190 -32.67 -23.88 -17.78
CA GLN A 190 -33.40 -23.75 -19.05
C GLN A 190 -33.30 -24.95 -19.99
N SER A 191 -32.43 -25.93 -19.70
CA SER A 191 -32.28 -27.13 -20.52
C SER A 191 -33.23 -28.29 -20.14
N ALA A 192 -34.06 -28.13 -19.09
CA ALA A 192 -34.90 -29.19 -18.53
C ALA A 192 -36.40 -29.14 -18.91
N SER A 193 -36.81 -28.33 -19.90
CA SER A 193 -38.22 -28.19 -20.30
C SER A 193 -38.46 -28.47 -21.78
N LEU A 194 -38.13 -29.68 -22.24
CA LEU A 194 -38.74 -30.26 -23.44
C LEU A 194 -39.62 -31.46 -23.05
N PRO A 195 -40.96 -31.40 -23.23
CA PRO A 195 -41.83 -32.52 -22.93
C PRO A 195 -41.59 -33.68 -23.92
N VAL A 196 -41.36 -34.85 -23.32
CA VAL A 196 -41.23 -36.15 -23.98
C VAL A 196 -42.53 -36.50 -24.71
N HIS A 197 -42.50 -36.54 -26.05
CA HIS A 197 -43.54 -37.21 -26.84
C HIS A 197 -43.07 -38.62 -27.19
N ILE A 198 -43.68 -39.62 -26.55
CA ILE A 198 -43.41 -41.05 -26.76
C ILE A 198 -44.16 -41.49 -28.03
N GLN A 199 -43.45 -41.94 -29.07
CA GLN A 199 -43.99 -42.84 -30.08
C GLN A 199 -43.01 -43.98 -30.36
N HIS A 200 -43.59 -45.17 -30.56
CA HIS A 200 -43.00 -46.51 -30.54
C HIS A 200 -42.02 -46.82 -31.70
N ALA A 201 -41.18 -47.84 -31.43
CA ALA A 201 -40.10 -48.54 -32.18
C ALA A 201 -40.48 -49.14 -33.57
N PRO A 202 -39.61 -49.89 -34.34
CA PRO A 202 -38.30 -50.50 -34.00
C PRO A 202 -37.16 -50.58 -35.08
N GLU A 203 -35.94 -50.95 -34.62
CA GLU A 203 -34.82 -51.73 -35.25
C GLU A 203 -34.18 -51.25 -36.58
N GLU A 204 -32.86 -51.22 -36.89
CA GLU A 204 -31.65 -52.03 -36.57
C GLU A 204 -30.34 -51.23 -36.97
N PRO A 205 -29.08 -51.75 -36.84
CA PRO A 205 -27.88 -50.99 -36.44
C PRO A 205 -26.75 -50.83 -37.49
N VAL A 206 -25.91 -49.78 -37.44
CA VAL A 206 -24.53 -49.83 -38.01
C VAL A 206 -23.50 -48.91 -37.31
N LYS A 207 -22.41 -49.56 -36.87
CA LYS A 207 -20.99 -49.20 -36.63
C LYS A 207 -20.46 -47.97 -37.43
N LYS A 208 -19.39 -47.20 -37.10
CA LYS A 208 -18.05 -47.48 -36.52
C LYS A 208 -17.23 -46.16 -36.48
N ALA A 209 -16.25 -46.06 -35.54
CA ALA A 209 -14.93 -45.37 -35.61
C ALA A 209 -14.86 -43.86 -35.98
N GLY A 210 -14.01 -42.99 -35.41
CA GLY A 210 -12.85 -43.08 -34.53
C GLY A 210 -12.11 -41.72 -34.52
N SER A 211 -11.02 -41.64 -33.75
CA SER A 211 -9.95 -40.61 -33.71
C SER A 211 -10.22 -39.22 -33.09
N VAL A 212 -9.73 -39.08 -31.85
CA VAL A 212 -8.93 -37.92 -31.34
C VAL A 212 -7.66 -37.72 -32.22
N PRO A 213 -6.96 -36.55 -32.24
CA PRO A 213 -6.72 -35.64 -31.12
C PRO A 213 -6.72 -34.11 -31.39
N THR A 214 -6.85 -33.37 -30.29
CA THR A 214 -6.18 -32.11 -29.88
C THR A 214 -5.51 -31.24 -30.94
N GLN A 215 -5.94 -29.97 -31.06
CA GLN A 215 -5.06 -28.79 -31.17
C GLN A 215 -5.69 -27.55 -30.52
N VAL A 216 -4.86 -26.84 -29.75
CA VAL A 216 -5.11 -25.58 -29.05
C VAL A 216 -4.62 -24.44 -29.95
N LYS A 217 -5.39 -23.35 -30.09
CA LYS A 217 -4.92 -22.09 -30.71
C LYS A 217 -5.63 -20.91 -30.05
N PHE A 218 -4.87 -20.06 -29.36
CA PHE A 218 -5.26 -18.69 -29.03
C PHE A 218 -4.59 -17.80 -30.08
N GLU A 219 -5.38 -17.02 -30.80
CA GLU A 219 -4.90 -15.92 -31.63
C GLU A 219 -5.27 -14.61 -30.93
N ASP A 220 -4.24 -13.84 -30.58
CA ASP A 220 -4.27 -12.39 -30.41
C ASP A 220 -4.65 -11.77 -31.76
N ASP A 221 -5.57 -10.81 -31.77
CA ASP A 221 -5.69 -9.88 -32.88
C ASP A 221 -6.03 -8.48 -32.34
N VAL A 222 -5.07 -7.57 -32.54
CA VAL A 222 -5.21 -6.13 -32.36
C VAL A 222 -5.62 -5.56 -33.71
N PRO A 223 -6.63 -4.68 -33.76
CA PRO A 223 -6.36 -3.41 -34.45
C PRO A 223 -7.08 -2.21 -33.82
N GLU A 224 -6.30 -1.17 -33.54
CA GLU A 224 -6.68 0.23 -33.85
C GLU A 224 -6.22 0.54 -35.29
N PRO A 225 -6.72 1.57 -36.03
CA PRO A 225 -7.05 2.93 -35.52
C PRO A 225 -8.23 3.69 -36.21
N GLY A 226 -8.60 4.86 -35.65
CA GLY A 226 -8.87 6.08 -36.48
C GLY A 226 -10.23 6.80 -36.40
N SER A 227 -10.23 7.95 -35.68
CA SER A 227 -10.76 9.30 -36.01
C SER A 227 -12.27 9.63 -36.19
N GLU A 228 -12.71 10.57 -35.31
CA GLU A 228 -13.50 11.81 -35.49
C GLU A 228 -15.00 11.83 -35.88
N SER A 229 -15.82 12.49 -35.04
CA SER A 229 -16.77 13.57 -35.41
C SER A 229 -17.63 14.04 -34.21
N ASP A 230 -17.72 15.36 -34.06
CA ASP A 230 -18.53 16.19 -33.16
C ASP A 230 -20.07 15.99 -33.22
N SER A 231 -20.78 16.29 -32.12
CA SER A 231 -21.80 17.38 -32.06
C SER A 231 -22.53 17.50 -30.70
N GLU A 232 -22.36 18.67 -30.08
CA GLU A 232 -23.30 19.57 -29.36
C GLU A 232 -24.41 19.14 -28.35
N SER A 233 -24.36 19.86 -27.21
CA SER A 233 -25.42 20.67 -26.57
C SER A 233 -26.62 20.04 -25.85
N GLY A 234 -26.72 20.36 -24.55
CA GLY A 234 -27.98 20.33 -23.80
C GLY A 234 -27.80 20.74 -22.33
N SER A 235 -27.87 22.04 -22.05
CA SER A 235 -28.05 22.60 -20.70
C SER A 235 -29.49 22.40 -20.22
N GLU A 236 -29.70 22.10 -18.94
CA GLU A 236 -30.68 22.81 -18.11
C GLU A 236 -30.52 22.54 -16.60
N SER A 237 -30.86 23.58 -15.86
CA SER A 237 -30.63 23.88 -14.46
C SER A 237 -31.54 23.13 -13.47
N GLY A 238 -31.09 23.01 -12.22
CA GLY A 238 -31.91 22.60 -11.08
C GLY A 238 -31.24 22.94 -9.75
N ASP A 239 -31.42 24.20 -9.33
CA ASP A 239 -31.14 24.75 -8.00
C ASP A 239 -32.25 24.36 -7.02
N ASP A 240 -31.91 23.82 -5.84
CA ASP A 240 -32.52 24.23 -4.56
C ASP A 240 -31.71 23.72 -3.35
N GLY A 241 -31.33 24.64 -2.45
CA GLY A 241 -31.70 24.46 -1.04
C GLY A 241 -30.68 23.94 -0.02
N ARG A 242 -29.81 24.84 0.44
CA ARG A 242 -29.41 25.08 1.85
C ARG A 242 -28.65 24.02 2.66
N GLY A 243 -27.49 24.45 3.15
CA GLY A 243 -26.86 23.95 4.37
C GLY A 243 -25.60 24.75 4.73
N GLU A 244 -25.76 26.00 5.20
CA GLU A 244 -24.67 26.78 5.81
C GLU A 244 -24.15 26.08 7.07
N LEU A 245 -22.85 25.81 7.13
CA LEU A 245 -22.12 25.54 8.37
C LEU A 245 -20.86 26.41 8.37
N LYS A 246 -20.93 27.49 9.14
CA LYS A 246 -19.76 28.29 9.55
C LYS A 246 -19.05 27.53 10.66
N VAL A 247 -17.79 27.18 10.44
CA VAL A 247 -16.84 26.92 11.52
C VAL A 247 -15.56 27.67 11.19
N SER A 248 -15.35 28.77 11.90
CA SER A 248 -14.10 29.49 12.00
C SER A 248 -13.35 28.99 13.23
N GLU A 249 -12.15 28.45 13.07
CA GLU A 249 -11.02 28.70 13.96
C GLU A 249 -9.71 28.24 13.30
N GLU A 250 -8.67 29.02 13.54
CA GLU A 250 -7.45 29.21 12.75
C GLU A 250 -6.61 27.94 12.56
N VAL A 251 -6.27 27.64 11.30
CA VAL A 251 -5.16 26.75 10.94
C VAL A 251 -4.06 27.63 10.39
N ALA A 252 -2.93 27.67 11.07
CA ALA A 252 -1.70 28.25 10.54
C ALA A 252 -1.25 27.42 9.33
N GLU A 253 -1.41 27.97 8.13
CA GLU A 253 -0.74 27.47 6.93
C GLU A 253 0.76 27.75 7.06
N ILE A 254 1.57 26.70 7.03
CA ILE A 254 3.01 26.80 6.82
C ILE A 254 3.25 26.29 5.40
N GLU A 255 3.46 27.21 4.46
CA GLU A 255 3.81 26.93 3.08
C GLU A 255 5.24 26.36 2.99
N PHE A 256 5.41 25.33 2.16
CA PHE A 256 6.62 24.48 2.05
C PHE A 256 7.68 25.01 1.06
N GLU A 257 7.68 26.30 0.71
CA GLU A 257 8.66 26.85 -0.24
C GLU A 257 10.08 27.03 0.32
N ASP A 258 10.30 26.81 1.63
CA ASP A 258 11.63 26.98 2.25
C ASP A 258 12.52 25.70 2.24
N MET A 259 12.10 24.62 1.57
CA MET A 259 12.90 23.39 1.47
C MET A 259 13.92 23.37 0.32
N ASP A 260 13.90 24.33 -0.61
CA ASP A 260 14.73 24.32 -1.83
C ASP A 260 15.72 25.50 -1.96
N LYS A 261 15.99 26.25 -0.88
CA LYS A 261 17.07 27.26 -0.90
C LYS A 261 18.43 26.65 -0.57
N PRO A 262 19.46 26.85 -1.42
CA PRO A 262 20.83 26.47 -1.08
C PRO A 262 21.34 27.32 0.10
N GLU A 263 21.99 26.66 1.07
CA GLU A 263 22.58 27.30 2.25
C GLU A 263 23.57 28.41 1.88
N GLU A 264 23.34 29.62 2.40
CA GLU A 264 24.38 30.66 2.44
C GLU A 264 25.29 30.46 3.65
N PRO A 265 26.61 30.68 3.52
CA PRO A 265 27.55 30.47 4.61
C PRO A 265 27.37 31.58 5.68
N LYS A 266 26.99 31.17 6.89
CA LYS A 266 26.94 32.07 8.06
C LYS A 266 28.36 32.46 8.47
N LYS A 267 28.58 33.77 8.62
CA LYS A 267 29.79 34.36 9.22
C LYS A 267 29.80 34.07 10.72
N ASP A 268 30.93 33.57 11.19
CA ASP A 268 31.24 33.38 12.61
C ASP A 268 31.15 34.71 13.37
N VAL A 269 30.24 34.76 14.35
CA VAL A 269 30.32 35.74 15.44
C VAL A 269 30.91 35.00 16.64
N VAL A 270 32.17 35.30 16.92
CA VAL A 270 32.91 34.80 18.08
C VAL A 270 32.47 35.58 19.31
N ASP A 271 31.57 35.02 20.12
CA ASP A 271 31.41 35.43 21.50
C ASP A 271 32.43 34.67 22.37
N LYS A 272 33.39 35.42 22.91
CA LYS A 272 34.40 34.92 23.85
C LYS A 272 33.75 34.69 25.22
N GLU A 273 33.48 33.44 25.56
CA GLU A 273 33.36 33.03 26.96
C GLU A 273 34.76 32.95 27.57
N VAL A 274 34.99 33.71 28.64
CA VAL A 274 36.21 33.67 29.45
C VAL A 274 36.04 32.51 30.43
N GLU A 275 36.76 31.42 30.23
CA GLU A 275 36.94 30.39 31.24
C GLU A 275 37.76 30.96 32.40
N ASP A 276 37.12 31.15 33.55
CA ASP A 276 37.81 31.43 34.81
C ASP A 276 38.49 30.15 35.32
N ASP A 277 39.82 30.15 35.26
CA ASP A 277 40.70 29.07 35.72
C ASP A 277 40.70 28.97 37.27
N PRO A 278 40.15 27.90 37.86
CA PRO A 278 39.93 27.78 39.32
C PRO A 278 41.23 27.65 40.13
N LEU A 279 42.41 27.56 39.49
CA LEU A 279 43.70 27.44 40.17
C LEU A 279 44.28 28.79 40.63
N LYS A 280 43.87 29.92 40.05
CA LYS A 280 44.38 31.25 40.43
C LYS A 280 43.79 31.82 41.73
N GLU A 281 42.60 31.38 42.15
CA GLU A 281 42.02 31.83 43.42
C GLU A 281 42.69 31.20 44.65
N ILE A 282 43.27 30.00 44.50
CA ILE A 282 43.87 29.25 45.61
C ILE A 282 45.25 29.83 45.96
N GLU A 283 46.04 30.27 44.97
CA GLU A 283 47.32 30.94 45.20
C GLU A 283 47.14 32.32 45.87
N LYS A 284 46.05 33.02 45.56
CA LYS A 284 45.76 34.34 46.16
C LYS A 284 45.32 34.24 47.63
N LYS A 285 44.75 33.11 48.05
CA LYS A 285 44.34 32.85 49.44
C LYS A 285 45.42 32.20 50.32
N ALA A 286 46.48 31.64 49.73
CA ALA A 286 47.58 31.03 50.47
C ALA A 286 48.64 32.04 50.96
N GLY A 287 48.65 33.27 50.43
CA GLY A 287 49.64 34.29 50.77
C GLY A 287 49.42 35.04 52.08
N ASP A 288 48.22 34.97 52.69
CA ASP A 288 47.81 35.91 53.75
C ASP A 288 47.65 35.28 55.15
N THR A 289 48.07 34.02 55.36
CA THR A 289 47.86 33.35 56.65
C THR A 289 49.02 32.47 57.11
N LEU A 290 50.25 33.00 57.18
CA LEU A 290 51.30 32.42 58.02
C LEU A 290 52.19 33.51 58.63
N VAL A 291 51.70 34.15 59.69
CA VAL A 291 52.58 34.76 60.71
C VAL A 291 52.43 33.94 61.98
N LEU A 292 53.33 32.98 62.15
CA LEU A 292 53.55 32.25 63.41
C LEU A 292 54.28 33.21 64.36
N ASN A 293 53.57 33.75 65.35
CA ASN A 293 54.21 34.31 66.54
C ASN A 293 54.73 33.13 67.39
N MET A 294 56.05 32.97 67.42
CA MET A 294 56.78 32.38 68.54
C MET A 294 57.10 33.47 69.56
#